data_AF-A0A7W5VMM8-F1
#
_entry.id   AF-A0A7W5VMM8-F1
#
_cell.length_a   1.000
_cell.length_b   1.000
_cell.length_c   1.000
_cell.angle_alpha   90.00
_cell.angle_beta   90.00
_cell.angle_gamma   90.00
#
_symmetry.space_group_name_H-M   'P 1'
#
loop_
_entity.id
_entity.type
_entity.pdbx_description
1 polymer ?
#
loop_
_entity_poly.entity_id
_entity_poly.type
_entity_poly.pdbx_seq_one_letter_code
_entity_poly.pdbx_strand_id
1 'polypeptide(L)' 'MSKGIETSELIAQISAANTAMLLALATTLEEAGAMKMEHYAVNIKIMEEFAKKEKRDLAANILSAFANQLQANVSKGKA' A
#
# COMPACT_ATOMS: atom_id res chain seq x y z
N MET A 1 -31.73 13.17 9.41
CA MET A 1 -31.14 13.05 8.06
C MET A 1 -29.89 12.21 8.20
N SER A 2 -29.92 10.95 7.74
CA SER A 2 -28.74 10.08 7.78
C SER A 2 -27.71 10.66 6.81
N LYS A 3 -26.55 11.09 7.32
CA LYS A 3 -25.41 11.45 6.49
C LYS A 3 -24.89 10.16 5.88
N GLY A 4 -25.41 9.79 4.71
CA GLY A 4 -24.88 8.68 3.94
C GLY A 4 -23.40 8.95 3.69
N ILE A 5 -22.54 7.99 4.04
CA ILE A 5 -21.12 8.09 3.78
C ILE A 5 -20.96 8.26 2.28
N GLU A 6 -20.29 9.33 1.86
CA GLU A 6 -20.06 9.57 0.44
C GLU A 6 -19.18 8.45 -0.12
N THR A 7 -19.46 7.98 -1.34
CA THR A 7 -18.72 6.86 -1.96
C THR A 7 -17.20 7.08 -1.96
N SER A 8 -16.76 8.34 -2.07
CA SER A 8 -15.36 8.77 -1.95
C SER A 8 -14.76 8.46 -0.58
N GLU A 9 -15.51 8.67 0.49
CA GLU A 9 -15.09 8.43 1.87
C GLU A 9 -15.01 6.94 2.18
N LEU A 10 -15.94 6.13 1.65
CA LEU A 10 -15.85 4.66 1.68
C LEU A 10 -14.59 4.16 0.95
N ILE A 11 -14.30 4.69 -0.24
CA ILE A 11 -13.09 4.33 -1.01
C ILE A 11 -11.82 4.70 -0.23
N ALA A 12 -11.79 5.87 0.41
CA ALA A 12 -10.65 6.29 1.22
C ALA A 12 -10.45 5.37 2.43
N GLN A 13 -11.53 5.00 3.12
CA GLN A 13 -11.47 4.07 4.26
C GLN A 13 -10.99 2.68 3.86
N ILE A 14 -11.51 2.13 2.75
CA ILE A 14 -11.08 0.83 2.21
C ILE A 14 -9.60 0.88 1.80
N SER A 15 -9.17 1.96 1.14
CA SER A 15 -7.78 2.15 0.76
C SER A 15 -6.86 2.21 1.99
N ALA A 16 -7.23 2.96 3.03
CA ALA A 16 -6.48 3.05 4.27
C ALA A 16 -6.39 1.69 4.99
N ALA A 17 -7.49 0.95 5.08
CA ALA A 17 -7.53 -0.38 5.69
C ALA A 17 -6.64 -1.39 4.95
N ASN A 18 -6.73 -1.43 3.62
CA ASN A 18 -5.88 -2.29 2.79
C ASN A 18 -4.40 -1.94 2.97
N THR A 19 -4.07 -0.64 2.99
CA THR A 19 -2.70 -0.20 3.18
C THR A 19 -2.14 -0.63 4.55
N ALA A 20 -2.92 -0.45 5.61
CA ALA A 20 -2.52 -0.86 6.96
C ALA A 20 -2.32 -2.38 7.08
N MET A 21 -3.22 -3.18 6.48
CA MET A 21 -3.09 -4.64 6.45
C MET A 21 -1.83 -5.10 5.70
N LEU A 22 -1.59 -4.56 4.51
CA LEU A 22 -0.43 -4.93 3.70
C LEU A 22 0.88 -4.52 4.39
N LEU A 23 0.88 -3.37 5.08
CA LEU A 23 2.03 -2.90 5.85
C LEU A 23 2.31 -3.81 7.05
N ALA A 24 1.29 -4.17 7.82
CA ALA A 24 1.42 -5.09 8.94
C ALA A 24 1.96 -6.45 8.49
N LEU A 25 1.44 -6.99 7.38
CA LEU A 25 1.94 -8.24 6.80
C LEU A 25 3.41 -8.12 6.36
N ALA A 26 3.79 -7.03 5.69
CA ALA A 26 5.17 -6.82 5.26
C ALA A 26 6.14 -6.75 6.44
N THR A 27 5.76 -6.04 7.52
CA THR A 27 6.52 -5.99 8.77
C THR A 27 6.66 -7.37 9.38
N THR A 28 5.57 -8.12 9.57
CA THR A 28 5.63 -9.47 10.14
C THR A 28 6.52 -10.42 9.32
N LEU A 29 6.49 -10.32 7.99
CA LEU A 29 7.36 -11.14 7.12
C LEU A 29 8.84 -10.73 7.21
N GLU A 30 9.14 -9.46 7.45
CA GLU A 30 10.51 -9.01 7.69
C GLU A 30 11.03 -9.44 9.07
N GLU A 31 10.22 -9.28 10.12
CA GLU A 31 10.55 -9.75 11.48
C GLU A 31 10.78 -11.27 11.52
N ALA A 32 10.00 -12.03 10.74
CA ALA A 32 10.17 -13.47 10.59
C ALA A 32 11.39 -13.87 9.71
N GLY A 33 12.08 -12.89 9.10
CA GLY A 33 13.21 -13.13 8.20
C GLY A 33 12.83 -13.72 6.84
N ALA A 34 11.54 -13.77 6.51
CA ALA A 34 11.02 -14.33 5.27
C ALA A 34 11.14 -13.37 4.07
N MET A 35 11.25 -12.07 4.34
CA MET A 35 11.40 -11.03 3.31
C MET A 35 12.21 -9.84 3.82
N LYS A 36 12.69 -8.99 2.89
CA LYS A 36 13.18 -7.65 3.20
C LYS A 36 12.17 -6.63 2.69
N MET A 37 11.63 -5.76 3.56
CA MET A 37 10.63 -4.77 3.12
C MET A 37 11.18 -3.84 2.03
N GLU A 38 12.50 -3.58 2.01
CA GLU A 38 13.14 -2.77 0.97
C GLU A 38 12.95 -3.38 -0.45
N HIS A 39 13.15 -4.69 -0.60
CA HIS A 39 12.95 -5.39 -1.86
C HIS A 39 11.47 -5.44 -2.24
N TYR A 40 10.61 -5.60 -1.23
CA TYR A 40 9.17 -5.58 -1.45
C TYR A 40 8.69 -4.23 -1.96
N ALA A 41 9.17 -3.12 -1.39
CA ALA A 41 8.85 -1.77 -1.83
C ALA A 41 9.23 -1.52 -3.30
N VAL A 42 10.39 -2.02 -3.74
CA VAL A 42 10.80 -1.96 -5.15
C VAL A 42 9.81 -2.72 -6.05
N ASN A 43 9.41 -3.93 -5.65
CA ASN A 43 8.46 -4.73 -6.40
C ASN A 43 7.09 -4.05 -6.53
N ILE A 44 6.59 -3.41 -5.47
CA ILE A 44 5.32 -2.68 -5.52
C ILE A 44 5.40 -1.50 -6.50
N LYS A 45 6.52 -0.76 -6.55
CA LYS A 45 6.70 0.32 -7.54
C LYS A 45 6.74 -0.21 -8.97
N ILE A 46 7.34 -1.37 -9.20
CA ILE A 46 7.32 -2.00 -10.52
C ILE A 46 5.87 -2.34 -10.92
N MET A 47 5.08 -2.91 -10.01
CA MET A 47 3.68 -3.23 -10.25
C MET A 47 2.82 -1.99 -10.46
N GLU A 48 3.09 -0.90 -9.74
CA GLU A 48 2.46 0.41 -9.97
C GLU A 48 2.70 0.88 -11.41
N GLU A 49 3.95 0.83 -11.88
CA GLU A 49 4.31 1.24 -13.24
C GLU A 49 3.65 0.36 -14.31
N PHE A 50 3.52 -0.94 -14.07
CA PHE A 50 2.75 -1.83 -14.95
C PHE A 50 1.26 -1.47 -14.96
N ALA A 51 0.66 -1.22 -13.79
CA ALA A 51 -0.74 -0.83 -13.68
C ALA A 51 -1.02 0.49 -14.43
N LYS A 52 -0.10 1.47 -14.35
CA LYS A 52 -0.19 2.71 -15.14
C LYS A 52 -0.13 2.44 -16.64
N LYS A 53 0.80 1.61 -17.10
CA LYS A 53 0.93 1.24 -18.52
C LYS A 53 -0.32 0.56 -19.06
N GLU A 54 -1.00 -0.24 -18.24
CA GLU A 54 -2.27 -0.89 -18.57
C GLU A 54 -3.50 0.01 -18.39
N LYS A 55 -3.33 1.30 -18.05
CA LYS A 55 -4.42 2.25 -17.76
C LYS A 55 -5.35 1.80 -16.63
N ARG A 56 -4.80 1.09 -15.63
CA ARG A 56 -5.53 0.67 -14.42
C ARG A 56 -5.33 1.71 -13.31
N ASP A 57 -5.90 2.90 -13.50
CA ASP A 57 -5.62 4.07 -12.67
C ASP A 57 -5.91 3.83 -11.18
N LEU A 58 -7.02 3.16 -10.84
CA LEU A 58 -7.35 2.85 -9.44
C LEU A 58 -6.31 1.92 -8.79
N ALA A 59 -5.87 0.89 -9.51
CA ALA A 59 -4.86 -0.05 -8.99
C ALA A 59 -3.50 0.65 -8.84
N ALA A 60 -3.10 1.46 -9.83
CA ALA A 60 -1.90 2.27 -9.76
C ALA A 60 -1.91 3.21 -8.55
N ASN A 61 -3.03 3.89 -8.28
CA ASN A 61 -3.15 4.80 -7.14
C ASN A 61 -3.03 4.07 -5.79
N ILE A 62 -3.65 2.89 -5.66
CA ILE A 62 -3.54 2.06 -4.44
C ILE A 62 -2.11 1.58 -4.24
N LEU A 63 -1.46 1.06 -5.29
CA LEU A 63 -0.07 0.59 -5.24
C LEU A 63 0.90 1.72 -4.90
N SER A 64 0.69 2.92 -5.47
CA SER A 64 1.49 4.10 -5.18
C SER A 64 1.37 4.53 -3.71
N ALA A 65 0.14 4.59 -3.18
CA ALA A 65 -0.12 4.91 -1.77
C ALA A 65 0.56 3.91 -0.84
N PHE A 66 0.47 2.61 -1.15
CA PHE A 66 1.12 1.57 -0.38
C PHE A 66 2.64 1.63 -0.45
N ALA A 67 3.22 1.79 -1.65
CA ALA A 67 4.68 1.90 -1.84
C ALA A 67 5.26 3.07 -1.03
N ASN A 68 4.57 4.21 -1.03
CA ASN A 68 4.99 5.40 -0.27
C ASN A 68 4.97 5.15 1.24
N GLN A 69 3.94 4.49 1.77
CA GLN A 69 3.89 4.16 3.20
C GLN A 69 4.92 3.11 3.59
N LEU A 70 5.10 2.07 2.77
CA LEU A 70 6.10 1.03 2.99
C LEU A 70 7.51 1.62 3.03
N GLN A 71 7.85 2.49 2.07
CA GLN A 71 9.14 3.15 2.02
C GLN A 71 9.37 4.08 3.23
N ALA A 72 8.34 4.79 3.70
CA ALA A 72 8.43 5.60 4.91
C ALA A 72 8.68 4.76 6.18
N ASN A 73 8.16 3.53 6.25
CA ASN A 73 8.44 2.62 7.37
C ASN A 73 9.87 2.07 7.33
N VAL A 74 10.34 1.66 6.14
CA VAL A 74 11.74 1.23 5.95
C VAL A 74 12.72 2.32 6.39
N SER A 75 12.50 3.57 5.98
CA SER A 75 13.38 4.69 6.36
C SER A 75 13.34 5.04 7.85
N LYS A 76 12.29 4.66 8.58
CA LYS A 76 12.18 4.90 10.03
C LYS A 76 12.84 3.80 10.87
N GLY A 77 13.39 2.75 10.25
CA GLY A 77 13.95 1.61 10.97
C GLY A 77 12.91 0.86 11.82
N LYS A 78 11.62 1.04 11.52
CA LYS A 78 10.52 0.25 12.09
C LYS A 78 10.33 -0.96 11.20
N ALA A 79 11.31 -1.84 11.24
CA ALA A 79 11.23 -3.19 10.71
C ALA A 79 10.89 -4.13 11.87
#